data_AF-A0A7Y4GUX7-F1
#
_entry.id   AF-A0A7Y4GUX7-F1
#
_cell.length_a   1.000
_cell.length_b   1.000
_cell.length_c   1.000
_cell.angle_alpha   90.00
_cell.angle_beta   90.00
_cell.angle_gamma   90.00
#
_symmetry.space_group_name_H-M   'P 1'
#
loop_
_entity.id
_entity.type
_entity.pdbx_description
1 polymer ?
#
loop_
_entity_poly.entity_id
_entity_poly.type
_entity_poly.pdbx_seq_one_letter_code
_entity_poly.pdbx_strand_id
1 'polypeptide(L)'
;MRILLVSLGVAAATAGCQREERQLRVDPPVAAALDSITLMPNGISGAPPEIYFALDRPYETNAYNLSQGKRLYSWFGCKGCHADGQGGAGPAFLDGWWNYGPEIVSIFASIRDGRPHGMPAFRDKMTTEQIWQLAGYVQTIGAYSIKTAAPGRNDEKQTRPAENRGPAAKRFDEGPTPIHLDQGPVP
;
A
#
# COMPACT_ATOMS: atom_id res chain seq x y z
N MET A 1 13.24 9.70 -47.23
CA MET A 1 13.50 10.21 -45.86
C MET A 1 12.25 10.67 -45.12
N ARG A 2 11.27 11.34 -45.76
CA ARG A 2 10.00 11.77 -45.11
C ARG A 2 9.08 10.62 -44.67
N ILE A 3 9.05 9.51 -45.40
CA ILE A 3 8.16 8.37 -45.10
C ILE A 3 8.57 7.64 -43.81
N LEU A 4 9.88 7.51 -43.54
CA LEU A 4 10.41 6.90 -42.32
C LEU A 4 10.11 7.69 -41.04
N LEU A 5 10.05 9.03 -41.13
CA LEU A 5 9.72 9.90 -39.99
C LEU A 5 8.24 9.82 -39.60
N VAL A 6 7.34 9.62 -40.56
CA VAL A 6 5.90 9.48 -40.29
C VAL A 6 5.60 8.14 -39.60
N SER A 7 6.24 7.05 -40.03
CA SER A 7 6.09 5.74 -39.39
C SER A 7 6.63 5.70 -37.95
N LEU A 8 7.70 6.43 -37.65
CA LEU A 8 8.25 6.50 -36.29
C LEU A 8 7.37 7.33 -35.35
N GLY A 9 6.72 8.39 -35.86
CA GLY A 9 5.78 9.20 -35.10
C GLY A 9 4.49 8.47 -34.72
N VAL A 10 3.98 7.59 -35.60
CA VAL A 10 2.79 6.77 -35.32
C VAL A 10 3.08 5.68 -34.27
N ALA A 11 4.25 5.03 -34.33
CA ALA A 11 4.65 4.02 -33.35
C ALA A 11 4.84 4.59 -31.93
N ALA A 12 5.34 5.84 -31.81
CA ALA A 12 5.48 6.51 -30.53
C ALA A 12 4.12 6.90 -29.90
N ALA A 13 3.10 7.22 -30.72
CA ALA A 13 1.78 7.57 -30.24
C ALA A 13 1.01 6.37 -29.64
N THR A 14 1.23 5.15 -30.16
CA THR A 14 0.58 3.93 -29.66
C THR A 14 1.23 3.37 -28.38
N ALA A 15 2.47 3.76 -28.08
CA ALA A 15 3.16 3.37 -26.85
C ALA A 15 2.91 4.32 -25.66
N GLY A 16 2.20 5.44 -25.88
CA GLY A 16 2.13 6.56 -24.95
C GLY A 16 1.13 6.45 -23.79
N CYS A 17 0.24 5.46 -23.75
CA CYS A 17 -0.76 5.33 -22.69
C CYS A 17 -1.08 3.87 -22.40
N GLN A 18 -0.23 3.16 -21.65
CA GLN A 18 -0.75 2.05 -20.85
C GLN A 18 -1.65 2.65 -19.77
N ARG A 19 -2.91 2.90 -20.12
CA ARG A 19 -3.91 3.38 -19.18
C ARG A 19 -4.15 2.25 -18.19
N GLU A 20 -3.79 2.49 -16.95
CA GLU A 20 -4.01 1.54 -15.88
C GLU A 20 -5.50 1.21 -15.75
N GLU A 21 -5.81 -0.08 -15.69
CA GLU A 21 -7.19 -0.54 -15.60
C GLU A 21 -7.79 -0.13 -14.25
N ARG A 22 -8.93 0.55 -14.30
CA ARG A 22 -9.66 1.01 -13.12
C ARG A 22 -10.89 0.15 -12.95
N GLN A 23 -10.78 -0.89 -12.14
CA GLN A 23 -11.95 -1.64 -11.69
C GLN A 23 -12.66 -0.84 -10.61
N LEU A 24 -13.90 -0.42 -10.87
CA LEU A 24 -14.69 0.40 -9.94
C LEU A 24 -15.41 -0.44 -8.86
N ARG A 25 -15.48 -1.76 -9.05
CA ARG A 25 -16.06 -2.72 -8.12
C ARG A 25 -15.44 -4.10 -8.35
N VAL A 26 -14.87 -4.68 -7.31
CA VAL A 26 -14.44 -6.09 -7.33
C VAL A 26 -15.64 -7.03 -7.39
N ASP A 27 -15.51 -8.09 -8.20
CA ASP A 27 -16.54 -9.11 -8.32
C ASP A 27 -16.79 -9.84 -6.99
N PRO A 28 -18.03 -10.15 -6.60
CA PRO A 28 -18.32 -10.76 -5.30
C PRO A 28 -17.53 -12.04 -4.97
N PRO A 29 -17.31 -12.98 -5.92
CA PRO A 29 -16.47 -14.15 -5.67
C PRO A 29 -15.01 -13.80 -5.39
N VAL A 30 -14.48 -12.80 -6.09
CA VAL A 30 -13.10 -12.30 -5.89
C VAL A 30 -12.98 -11.61 -4.53
N ALA A 31 -13.97 -10.82 -4.14
CA ALA A 31 -14.01 -10.17 -2.83
C ALA A 31 -14.05 -11.19 -1.69
N ALA A 32 -14.84 -12.26 -1.83
CA ALA A 32 -14.88 -13.34 -0.85
C ALA A 32 -13.53 -14.08 -0.75
N ALA A 33 -12.90 -14.38 -1.89
CA ALA A 33 -11.57 -14.99 -1.92
C ALA A 33 -10.47 -14.07 -1.35
N LEU A 34 -10.63 -12.75 -1.45
CA LEU A 34 -9.72 -11.78 -0.84
C LEU A 34 -9.85 -11.69 0.69
N ASP A 35 -10.95 -12.16 1.27
CA ASP A 35 -11.17 -12.14 2.73
C ASP A 35 -10.56 -13.39 3.43
N SER A 36 -10.34 -14.47 2.68
CA SER A 36 -9.74 -15.71 3.18
C SER A 36 -8.21 -15.62 3.32
N ILE A 37 -7.73 -14.68 4.13
CA ILE A 37 -6.31 -14.58 4.48
C ILE A 37 -5.91 -15.69 5.46
N THR A 38 -4.65 -16.12 5.41
CA THR A 38 -4.08 -17.04 6.41
C THR A 38 -3.01 -16.31 7.22
N LEU A 39 -3.23 -16.21 8.54
CA LEU A 39 -2.23 -15.70 9.47
C LEU A 39 -1.47 -16.86 10.12
N MET A 40 -0.22 -16.59 10.52
CA MET A 40 0.55 -17.48 11.38
C MET A 40 -0.11 -17.55 12.77
N PRO A 41 0.18 -18.60 13.57
CA PRO A 41 -0.42 -18.76 14.92
C PRO A 41 -0.19 -17.59 15.87
N ASN A 42 0.85 -16.79 15.63
CA ASN A 42 1.17 -15.59 16.38
C ASN A 42 0.32 -14.35 15.99
N GLY A 43 -0.51 -14.43 14.93
CA GLY A 43 -1.42 -13.38 14.50
C GLY A 43 -0.76 -12.13 13.90
N ILE A 44 0.53 -12.22 13.57
CA ILE A 44 1.37 -11.10 13.09
C ILE A 44 1.50 -11.20 11.58
N SER A 45 2.21 -12.23 11.12
CA SER A 45 2.53 -12.48 9.73
C SER A 45 1.54 -13.46 9.10
N GLY A 46 1.59 -13.60 7.78
CA GLY A 46 0.70 -14.51 7.06
C GLY A 46 1.01 -14.59 5.58
N ALA A 47 0.11 -15.25 4.85
CA ALA A 47 0.10 -15.28 3.40
C ALA A 47 -1.20 -14.65 2.88
N PRO A 48 -1.12 -13.70 1.93
CA PRO A 48 -2.27 -13.32 1.11
C PRO A 48 -2.87 -14.54 0.41
N PRO A 49 -4.17 -14.50 0.07
CA PRO A 49 -4.83 -15.59 -0.65
C PRO A 49 -4.27 -15.73 -2.07
N GLU A 50 -4.36 -16.92 -2.68
CA GLU A 50 -3.86 -17.20 -4.05
C GLU A 50 -4.35 -16.16 -5.07
N ILE A 51 -5.62 -15.75 -4.97
CA ILE A 51 -6.24 -14.75 -5.85
C ILE A 51 -5.50 -13.41 -5.84
N TYR A 52 -4.91 -13.04 -4.71
CA TYR A 52 -4.12 -11.83 -4.58
C TYR A 52 -2.93 -11.82 -5.54
N PHE A 53 -2.26 -12.97 -5.69
CA PHE A 53 -1.14 -13.16 -6.60
C PHE A 53 -1.62 -13.33 -8.04
N ALA A 54 -2.73 -14.04 -8.27
CA ALA A 54 -3.31 -14.21 -9.59
C ALA A 54 -3.75 -12.89 -10.24
N LEU A 55 -4.10 -11.90 -9.42
CA LEU A 55 -4.44 -10.53 -9.85
C LEU A 55 -3.22 -9.59 -9.94
N ASP A 56 -2.00 -10.13 -9.88
CA ASP A 56 -0.73 -9.37 -9.88
C ASP A 56 -0.63 -8.32 -8.76
N ARG A 57 -1.05 -8.71 -7.55
CA ARG A 57 -0.90 -7.89 -6.32
C ARG A 57 -1.45 -6.48 -6.50
N PRO A 58 -2.73 -6.35 -6.89
CA PRO A 58 -3.27 -5.10 -7.42
C PRO A 58 -3.28 -3.97 -6.38
N TYR A 59 -3.19 -4.27 -5.08
CA TYR A 59 -3.16 -3.28 -4.03
C TYR A 59 -1.75 -2.76 -3.70
N GLU A 60 -0.72 -3.30 -4.33
CA GLU A 60 0.67 -2.82 -4.26
C GLU A 60 1.14 -2.16 -5.56
N THR A 61 0.59 -2.60 -6.70
CA THR A 61 1.08 -2.29 -8.04
C THR A 61 0.17 -1.36 -8.84
N ASN A 62 -1.04 -1.08 -8.35
CA ASN A 62 -2.01 -0.22 -9.03
C ASN A 62 -2.15 1.15 -8.32
N ALA A 63 -1.77 2.23 -9.00
CA ALA A 63 -1.87 3.60 -8.54
C ALA A 63 -3.31 4.05 -8.22
N TYR A 64 -4.33 3.51 -8.92
CA TYR A 64 -5.73 3.79 -8.57
C TYR A 64 -6.07 3.21 -7.19
N ASN A 65 -5.71 1.95 -6.91
CA ASN A 65 -5.92 1.32 -5.60
C ASN A 65 -5.19 2.05 -4.47
N LEU A 66 -3.92 2.43 -4.68
CA LEU A 66 -3.16 3.20 -3.70
C LEU A 66 -3.77 4.59 -3.45
N SER A 67 -4.31 5.22 -4.50
CA SER A 67 -5.00 6.51 -4.38
C SER A 67 -6.32 6.38 -3.61
N GLN A 68 -7.08 5.30 -3.80
CA GLN A 68 -8.24 5.01 -2.97
C GLN A 68 -7.83 4.80 -1.52
N GLY A 69 -6.77 4.02 -1.26
CA GLY A 69 -6.21 3.84 0.07
C GLY A 69 -5.89 5.16 0.78
N LYS A 70 -5.26 6.11 0.10
CA LYS A 70 -4.98 7.45 0.65
C LYS A 70 -6.27 8.19 1.06
N ARG A 71 -7.31 8.12 0.22
CA ARG A 71 -8.61 8.74 0.52
C ARG A 71 -9.23 8.11 1.76
N LEU A 72 -9.26 6.78 1.81
CA LEU A 72 -9.79 5.99 2.93
C LEU A 72 -9.05 6.32 4.23
N TYR A 73 -7.72 6.43 4.21
CA TYR A 73 -6.91 6.80 5.37
C TYR A 73 -7.33 8.14 5.99
N SER A 74 -7.75 9.09 5.15
CA SER A 74 -8.22 10.39 5.60
C SER A 74 -9.68 10.33 6.07
N TRP A 75 -10.54 9.63 5.34
CA TRP A 75 -11.98 9.55 5.61
C TRP A 75 -12.34 8.76 6.86
N PHE A 76 -11.59 7.71 7.15
CA PHE A 76 -11.85 6.83 8.30
C PHE A 76 -11.03 7.21 9.55
N GLY A 77 -10.48 8.43 9.57
CA GLY A 77 -9.86 8.99 10.78
C GLY A 77 -8.54 8.36 11.19
N CYS A 78 -7.89 7.58 10.31
CA CYS A 78 -6.61 6.93 10.62
C CYS A 78 -5.53 7.96 11.02
N LYS A 79 -5.58 9.14 10.40
CA LYS A 79 -4.73 10.30 10.73
C LYS A 79 -4.83 10.75 12.19
N GLY A 80 -5.98 10.55 12.84
CA GLY A 80 -6.18 10.97 14.22
C GLY A 80 -5.22 10.29 15.20
N CYS A 81 -4.85 9.03 14.94
CA CYS A 81 -3.93 8.28 15.77
C CYS A 81 -2.52 8.18 15.16
N HIS A 82 -2.41 8.06 13.84
CA HIS A 82 -1.16 7.77 13.13
C HIS A 82 -0.55 8.95 12.37
N ALA A 83 -1.15 10.14 12.46
CA ALA A 83 -0.75 11.35 11.73
C ALA A 83 -0.62 11.10 10.21
N ASP A 84 0.41 11.62 9.54
CA ASP A 84 0.74 11.27 8.15
C ASP A 84 1.78 10.12 8.11
N GLY A 85 1.78 9.23 9.12
CA GLY A 85 2.74 8.13 9.31
C GLY A 85 3.75 8.32 10.44
N GLN A 86 3.79 9.51 11.04
CA GLN A 86 4.72 9.84 12.13
C GLN A 86 4.31 9.23 13.47
N GLY A 87 3.09 8.67 13.56
CA GLY A 87 2.55 8.16 14.82
C GLY A 87 1.93 9.27 15.69
N GLY A 88 1.56 8.90 16.91
CA GLY A 88 0.88 9.77 17.87
C GLY A 88 0.25 8.92 18.97
N ALA A 89 -1.08 8.88 19.02
CA ALA A 89 -1.78 7.91 19.88
C ALA A 89 -1.62 6.46 19.39
N GLY A 90 -1.40 6.28 18.08
CA GLY A 90 -1.01 5.00 17.48
C GLY A 90 0.47 4.98 17.09
N PRO A 91 1.03 3.79 16.80
CA PRO A 91 2.43 3.65 16.40
C PRO A 91 2.74 4.41 15.11
N ALA A 92 4.01 4.80 14.96
CA ALA A 92 4.53 5.34 13.72
C ALA A 92 4.72 4.22 12.69
N PHE A 93 4.71 4.60 11.42
CA PHE A 93 5.04 3.69 10.31
C PHE A 93 6.41 4.02 9.71
N LEU A 94 6.92 5.24 9.96
CA LEU A 94 8.13 5.77 9.35
C LEU A 94 9.42 5.42 10.11
N ASP A 95 9.31 4.92 11.34
CA ASP A 95 10.43 4.58 12.22
C ASP A 95 11.01 3.17 11.96
N GLY A 96 10.34 2.36 11.14
CA GLY A 96 10.72 0.97 10.86
C GLY A 96 10.23 -0.03 11.90
N TRP A 97 9.47 0.40 12.92
CA TRP A 97 9.00 -0.43 14.02
C TRP A 97 7.58 -0.93 13.74
N TRP A 98 7.48 -2.16 13.23
CA TRP A 98 6.21 -2.77 12.82
C TRP A 98 5.74 -3.85 13.79
N ASN A 99 4.93 -3.45 14.79
CA ASN A 99 4.42 -4.35 15.84
C ASN A 99 3.76 -5.63 15.31
N TYR A 100 3.11 -5.58 14.14
CA TYR A 100 2.41 -6.72 13.55
C TYR A 100 2.98 -7.15 12.20
N GLY A 101 4.14 -6.63 11.81
CA GLY A 101 4.76 -6.92 10.51
C GLY A 101 4.37 -5.90 9.42
N PRO A 102 5.29 -5.58 8.51
CA PRO A 102 5.08 -4.65 7.39
C PRO A 102 4.43 -5.33 6.15
N GLU A 103 4.17 -6.64 6.20
CA GLU A 103 3.56 -7.37 5.10
C GLU A 103 2.12 -6.91 4.87
N ILE A 104 1.68 -6.85 3.60
CA ILE A 104 0.36 -6.32 3.28
C ILE A 104 -0.78 -7.11 3.95
N VAL A 105 -0.62 -8.43 4.11
CA VAL A 105 -1.60 -9.28 4.81
C VAL A 105 -1.69 -8.95 6.31
N SER A 106 -0.58 -8.59 6.93
CA SER A 106 -0.49 -8.19 8.33
C SER A 106 -1.16 -6.84 8.57
N ILE A 107 -0.92 -5.91 7.65
CA ILE A 107 -1.56 -4.60 7.65
C ILE A 107 -3.06 -4.75 7.43
N PHE A 108 -3.46 -5.55 6.44
CA PHE A 108 -4.87 -5.85 6.15
C PHE A 108 -5.57 -6.44 7.38
N ALA A 109 -4.98 -7.45 8.02
CA ALA A 109 -5.53 -8.06 9.23
C ALA A 109 -5.68 -7.05 10.37
N SER A 110 -4.66 -6.21 10.58
CA SER A 110 -4.69 -5.19 11.63
C SER A 110 -5.81 -4.16 11.41
N ILE A 111 -6.07 -3.78 10.16
CA ILE A 111 -7.17 -2.87 9.82
C ILE A 111 -8.53 -3.58 9.94
N ARG A 112 -8.65 -4.79 9.39
CA ARG A 112 -9.90 -5.56 9.38
C ARG A 112 -10.37 -5.87 10.79
N ASP A 113 -9.47 -6.44 11.59
CA ASP A 113 -9.80 -7.05 12.88
C ASP A 113 -9.50 -6.13 14.07
N GLY A 114 -8.80 -5.02 13.83
CA GLY A 114 -8.32 -4.12 14.88
C GLY A 114 -7.12 -4.71 15.61
N ARG A 115 -6.58 -3.96 16.57
CA ARG A 115 -5.49 -4.41 17.47
C ARG A 115 -5.76 -3.94 18.90
N PRO A 116 -5.21 -4.63 19.91
CA PRO A 116 -5.27 -4.18 21.31
C PRO A 116 -4.78 -2.74 21.48
N HIS A 117 -5.08 -2.14 22.63
CA HIS A 117 -4.66 -0.77 22.98
C HIS A 117 -5.31 0.34 22.12
N GLY A 118 -6.51 0.09 21.59
CA GLY A 118 -7.38 1.15 21.06
C GLY A 118 -7.40 1.30 19.55
N MET A 119 -6.79 0.40 18.78
CA MET A 119 -6.98 0.35 17.33
C MET A 119 -8.30 -0.37 16.98
N PRO A 120 -9.32 0.34 16.45
CA PRO A 120 -10.62 -0.27 16.18
C PRO A 120 -10.60 -1.21 14.97
N ALA A 121 -11.53 -2.15 14.94
CA ALA A 121 -11.79 -3.02 13.80
C ALA A 121 -12.62 -2.31 12.73
N PHE A 122 -12.27 -2.48 11.45
CA PHE A 122 -12.97 -1.85 10.32
C PHE A 122 -13.75 -2.81 9.43
N ARG A 123 -13.77 -4.13 9.71
CA ARG A 123 -14.52 -5.13 8.93
C ARG A 123 -16.01 -4.80 8.73
N ASP A 124 -16.64 -4.13 9.69
CA ASP A 124 -18.06 -3.76 9.64
C ASP A 124 -18.29 -2.33 9.11
N LYS A 125 -17.22 -1.64 8.70
CA LYS A 125 -17.22 -0.24 8.25
C LYS A 125 -16.71 -0.06 6.82
N MET A 126 -15.95 -1.03 6.32
CA MET A 126 -15.34 -1.03 5.00
C MET A 126 -15.56 -2.36 4.31
N THR A 127 -15.62 -2.34 2.99
CA THR A 127 -15.55 -3.57 2.18
C THR A 127 -14.14 -4.16 2.20
N THR A 128 -14.01 -5.46 1.93
CA THR A 128 -12.72 -6.16 1.81
C THR A 128 -11.77 -5.44 0.84
N GLU A 129 -12.27 -5.01 -0.32
CA GLU A 129 -11.50 -4.25 -1.31
C GLU A 129 -10.95 -2.93 -0.72
N GLN A 130 -11.77 -2.18 0.01
CA GLN A 130 -11.34 -0.92 0.65
C GLN A 130 -10.27 -1.16 1.71
N ILE A 131 -10.38 -2.24 2.50
CA ILE A 131 -9.36 -2.59 3.49
C ILE A 131 -8.04 -2.94 2.80
N TRP A 132 -8.07 -3.68 1.69
CA TRP A 132 -6.88 -3.97 0.88
C TRP A 132 -6.26 -2.71 0.26
N GLN A 133 -7.08 -1.81 -0.30
CA GLN A 133 -6.63 -0.51 -0.81
C GLN A 133 -5.94 0.31 0.29
N LEU A 134 -6.53 0.36 1.48
CA LEU A 134 -5.97 1.05 2.63
C LEU A 134 -4.66 0.41 3.11
N ALA A 135 -4.60 -0.92 3.17
CA ALA A 135 -3.38 -1.66 3.53
C ALA A 135 -2.23 -1.38 2.56
N GLY A 136 -2.52 -1.40 1.25
CA GLY A 136 -1.58 -1.02 0.21
C GLY A 136 -1.01 0.38 0.39
N TYR A 137 -1.88 1.37 0.64
CA TYR A 137 -1.44 2.73 0.93
C TYR A 137 -0.58 2.84 2.19
N VAL A 138 -0.96 2.19 3.29
CA VAL A 138 -0.16 2.18 4.54
C VAL A 138 1.23 1.58 4.29
N GLN A 139 1.32 0.54 3.45
CA GLN A 139 2.59 -0.03 3.02
C GLN A 139 3.47 1.01 2.31
N THR A 140 2.89 1.88 1.47
CA THR A 140 3.65 2.98 0.82
C THR A 140 4.17 4.03 1.81
N ILE A 141 3.54 4.18 2.98
CA ILE A 141 4.02 5.11 4.01
C ILE A 141 5.30 4.54 4.63
N GLY A 142 5.24 3.33 5.19
CA GLY A 142 6.28 2.87 6.11
C GLY A 142 7.04 1.59 5.75
N ALA A 143 6.53 0.75 4.85
CA ALA A 143 7.12 -0.56 4.59
C ALA A 143 8.06 -0.50 3.38
N TYR A 144 9.30 -0.93 3.62
CA TYR A 144 10.44 -0.86 2.72
C TYR A 144 10.24 -1.75 1.48
N SER A 145 9.57 -1.22 0.47
CA SER A 145 9.51 -1.81 -0.87
C SER A 145 9.35 -0.66 -1.85
N ILE A 146 10.32 -0.49 -2.75
CA ILE A 146 10.17 0.43 -3.89
C ILE A 146 8.95 -0.07 -4.67
N LYS A 147 7.81 0.60 -4.52
CA LYS A 147 6.62 0.31 -5.32
C LYS A 147 6.78 0.97 -6.67
N THR A 148 6.47 0.23 -7.73
CA THR A 148 6.47 0.72 -9.11
C THR A 148 5.29 1.65 -9.38
N ALA A 149 4.25 1.61 -8.54
CA ALA A 149 3.12 2.50 -8.60
C ALA A 149 3.31 3.71 -7.67
N ALA A 150 3.06 4.90 -8.23
CA ALA A 150 3.08 6.15 -7.49
C ALA A 150 1.74 6.40 -6.78
N PRO A 151 1.67 6.32 -5.43
CA PRO A 151 0.53 6.84 -4.70
C PRO A 151 0.46 8.36 -4.88
N GLY A 152 -0.74 8.94 -4.85
CA GLY A 152 -0.90 10.40 -4.78
C GLY A 152 -0.53 10.96 -3.40
N ARG A 153 0.60 10.56 -2.78
CA ARG A 153 1.04 10.90 -1.41
C ARG A 153 1.47 12.38 -1.30
N ASN A 154 1.45 12.94 -0.08
CA ASN A 154 1.95 14.30 0.18
C ASN A 154 3.44 14.25 0.56
N ASP A 155 4.34 14.45 -0.41
CA ASP A 155 5.78 14.21 -0.21
C ASP A 155 6.48 15.20 0.73
N GLU A 156 5.92 16.40 0.94
CA GLU A 156 6.49 17.44 1.80
C GLU A 156 6.65 17.00 3.27
N LYS A 157 5.88 15.99 3.69
CA LYS A 157 5.83 15.50 5.08
C LYS A 157 6.41 14.10 5.23
N GLN A 158 7.14 13.63 4.23
CA GLN A 158 7.60 12.25 4.16
C GLN A 158 9.13 12.22 4.18
N THR A 159 9.69 11.16 4.75
CA THR A 159 11.14 10.97 4.83
C THR A 159 11.78 10.61 3.48
N ARG A 160 11.00 10.50 2.39
CA ARG A 160 11.51 10.18 1.05
C ARG A 160 10.80 10.97 -0.08
N PRO A 161 11.50 11.26 -1.19
CA PRO A 161 10.88 11.76 -2.42
C PRO A 161 9.78 10.81 -2.95
N ALA A 162 8.82 11.35 -3.71
CA ALA A 162 7.78 10.56 -4.40
C ALA A 162 8.37 9.36 -5.16
N GLU A 163 7.66 8.25 -5.18
CA GLU A 163 8.01 7.02 -5.91
C GLU A 163 8.18 7.28 -7.43
N ASN A 164 7.47 8.28 -7.94
CA ASN A 164 7.50 8.82 -9.31
C ASN A 164 8.66 9.81 -9.57
N ARG A 165 9.44 10.20 -8.55
CA ARG A 165 10.71 10.93 -8.72
C ARG A 165 11.86 9.90 -8.81
N GLY A 166 12.04 9.29 -9.98
CA GLY A 166 13.23 8.48 -10.25
C GLY A 166 14.54 9.27 -10.08
N PRO A 167 15.70 8.66 -10.33
CA PRO A 167 16.61 8.03 -9.36
C PRO A 167 17.13 8.95 -8.22
N ALA A 168 16.39 9.98 -7.83
CA ALA A 168 16.65 10.84 -6.67
C ALA A 168 16.77 10.02 -5.37
N ALA A 169 16.01 8.92 -5.23
CA ALA A 169 16.16 7.98 -4.12
C ALA A 169 17.58 7.37 -3.98
N LYS A 170 18.42 7.43 -5.02
CA LYS A 170 19.83 6.98 -4.97
C LYS A 170 20.82 8.08 -4.57
N ARG A 171 20.38 9.34 -4.42
CA ARG A 171 21.24 10.51 -4.15
C ARG A 171 20.89 11.25 -2.84
N PHE A 172 19.81 10.86 -2.17
CA PHE A 172 19.48 11.35 -0.85
C PHE A 172 19.83 10.25 0.17
N ASP A 173 20.91 10.49 0.90
CA ASP A 173 21.15 9.96 2.24
C ASP A 173 20.31 10.87 3.15
N GLU A 174 19.24 10.45 3.84
CA GLU A 174 19.05 9.24 4.64
C GLU A 174 17.77 8.49 4.20
N GLY A 175 17.93 7.24 3.76
CA GLY A 175 16.79 6.33 3.63
C GLY A 175 16.13 6.07 5.01
N PRO A 176 14.85 5.65 5.06
CA PRO A 176 14.19 5.35 6.32
C PRO A 176 14.96 4.28 7.11
N THR A 177 14.82 4.31 8.45
CA THR A 177 15.35 3.29 9.36
C THR A 177 14.99 1.89 8.82
N PRO A 178 15.97 0.98 8.66
CA PRO A 178 15.71 -0.40 8.25
C PRO A 178 14.63 -1.05 9.12
N ILE A 179 13.85 -1.97 8.54
CA ILE A 179 12.91 -2.78 9.33
C ILE A 179 13.72 -3.48 10.43
N HIS A 180 13.32 -3.27 11.68
CA HIS A 180 13.92 -3.93 12.82
C HIS A 180 13.43 -5.38 12.89
N LEU A 181 14.17 -6.28 12.22
CA LEU A 181 13.86 -7.72 12.12
C LEU A 181 14.00 -8.45 13.46
N ASP A 182 14.65 -7.83 14.43
CA ASP A 182 14.91 -8.34 15.78
C ASP A 182 13.72 -8.21 16.73
N GLN A 183 12.59 -7.65 16.29
CA GLN A 183 11.47 -7.31 17.15
C GLN A 183 10.12 -7.65 16.49
N GLY A 184 9.50 -8.74 16.94
CA GLY A 184 8.06 -8.97 16.85
C GLY A 184 7.34 -8.40 18.08
N PRO A 185 6.00 -8.37 18.12
CA PRO A 185 5.28 -7.83 19.26
C PRO A 185 5.71 -8.55 20.52
N VAL A 186 6.04 -7.77 21.54
CA VAL A 186 6.10 -8.26 22.90
C VAL A 186 4.64 -8.39 23.34
N PRO A 187 4.14 -9.61 23.61
CA PRO A 187 2.77 -9.81 24.09
C PRO A 187 2.51 -9.08 25.41
#